data_AF-A0A060WZR2-F1
#
_entry.id   AF-A0A060WZR2-F1
#
_cell.length_a   1.000
_cell.length_b   1.000
_cell.length_c   1.000
_cell.angle_alpha   90.00
_cell.angle_beta   90.00
_cell.angle_gamma   90.00
#
_symmetry.space_group_name_H-M   'P 1'
#
loop_
_entity.id
_entity.type
_entity.pdbx_description
1 polymer ?
#
loop_
_entity_poly.entity_id
_entity_poly.type
_entity_poly.pdbx_seq_one_letter_code
_entity_poly.pdbx_strand_id
1 'polypeptide(L)' 'MTYCMFTFDLGYVQGMSDLSAPLLFITQTEVESFWCLTGFMEMVHQNFEESQEAMKQQRLQLSLLLKAVDPELLDYLGKQ' A
#
# COMPACT_ATOMS: atom_id res chain seq x y z
N MET A 1 -1.36 -10.97 13.66
CA MET A 1 -2.71 -11.54 13.90
C MET A 1 -3.67 -10.54 14.54
N THR A 2 -3.24 -9.68 15.47
CA THR A 2 -4.11 -8.68 16.12
C THR A 2 -4.86 -7.78 15.13
N TYR A 3 -4.20 -7.36 14.06
CA TYR A 3 -4.84 -6.58 12.99
C TYR A 3 -5.98 -7.33 12.29
N CYS A 4 -5.83 -8.63 12.02
CA CYS A 4 -6.89 -9.44 11.40
C CYS A 4 -8.15 -9.53 12.28
N MET A 5 -7.98 -9.50 13.60
CA MET A 5 -9.10 -9.47 14.54
C MET A 5 -9.74 -8.08 14.63
N PHE A 6 -8.97 -7.03 14.36
CA PHE A 6 -9.45 -5.64 14.35
C PHE A 6 -10.20 -5.31 13.06
N THR A 7 -9.73 -5.79 11.91
CA THR A 7 -10.36 -5.61 10.59
C THR A 7 -10.55 -6.97 9.91
N PHE A 8 -11.68 -7.60 10.22
CA PHE A 8 -11.95 -8.98 9.80
C PHE A 8 -12.22 -9.12 8.30
N ASP A 9 -12.79 -8.08 7.68
CA ASP A 9 -13.14 -8.08 6.25
C ASP A 9 -11.90 -8.07 5.34
N LEU A 10 -10.82 -7.38 5.76
CA LEU A 10 -9.56 -7.35 5.03
C LEU A 10 -8.62 -8.50 5.46
N GLY A 11 -8.56 -8.78 6.76
CA GLY A 11 -7.68 -9.82 7.31
C GLY A 11 -6.20 -9.50 7.12
N TYR A 12 -5.45 -10.42 6.49
CA TYR A 12 -4.06 -10.23 6.13
C TYR A 12 -3.87 -10.40 4.62
N VAL A 13 -3.19 -9.44 4.02
CA VAL A 13 -2.79 -9.47 2.61
C VAL A 13 -1.28 -9.38 2.54
N GLN A 14 -0.69 -10.14 1.61
CA GLN A 14 0.77 -10.11 1.40
C GLN A 14 1.25 -8.68 1.14
N GLY A 15 2.34 -8.27 1.80
CA GLY A 15 2.88 -6.91 1.75
C GLY A 15 2.51 -6.06 2.98
N MET A 16 1.47 -6.42 3.74
CA MET A 16 1.15 -5.72 4.99
C MET A 16 2.24 -5.92 6.06
N SER A 17 2.96 -7.05 6.04
CA SER A 17 4.12 -7.28 6.91
C SER A 17 5.22 -6.26 6.66
N ASP A 18 5.45 -5.91 5.39
CA ASP A 18 6.48 -4.94 4.98
C ASP A 18 6.13 -3.51 5.42
N LEU A 19 4.83 -3.21 5.62
CA LEU A 19 4.39 -1.97 6.25
C LEU A 19 4.59 -1.99 7.77
N SER A 20 4.36 -3.14 8.40
CA SER A 20 4.47 -3.27 9.87
C SER A 20 5.92 -3.30 10.37
N ALA A 21 6.85 -3.83 9.59
CA ALA A 21 8.23 -4.03 10.03
C ALA A 21 8.96 -2.71 10.35
N PRO A 22 8.91 -1.66 9.50
CA PRO A 22 9.48 -0.35 9.85
C PRO A 22 8.79 0.30 11.04
N LEU A 23 7.48 0.15 11.17
CA LEU A 23 6.73 0.72 12.30
C LEU A 23 7.19 0.11 13.62
N LEU A 24 7.29 -1.21 13.69
CA LEU A 24 7.81 -1.90 14.87
C LEU A 24 9.28 -1.54 15.15
N PHE A 25 10.10 -1.41 14.10
CA PHE A 25 11.49 -0.97 14.24
C PHE A 25 11.60 0.45 14.80
N ILE A 26 10.64 1.34 14.54
CA ILE A 26 10.69 2.72 15.06
C ILE A 26 10.07 2.81 16.44
N THR A 27 8.90 2.24 16.67
CA THR A 27 8.17 2.35 17.94
C THR A 27 8.77 1.49 19.04
N GLN A 28 9.48 0.41 18.71
CA GLN A 28 10.10 -0.54 19.65
C GLN A 28 9.10 -1.25 20.58
N THR A 29 7.80 -0.99 20.45
CA THR A 29 6.72 -1.63 21.22
C THR A 29 5.63 -2.13 20.29
N GLU A 30 5.07 -3.30 20.61
CA GLU A 30 3.99 -3.91 19.83
C GLU A 30 2.73 -3.05 19.83
N VAL A 31 2.35 -2.48 20.99
CA VAL A 31 1.12 -1.70 21.15
C VAL A 31 1.15 -0.42 20.32
N GLU A 32 2.25 0.33 20.35
CA GLU A 32 2.35 1.55 19.53
C GLU A 32 2.46 1.20 18.05
N SER A 33 3.21 0.16 17.69
CA SER A 33 3.32 -0.30 16.30
C SER A 33 1.95 -0.69 15.73
N PHE A 34 1.10 -1.29 16.56
CA PHE A 34 -0.25 -1.69 16.18
C PHE A 34 -1.11 -0.46 15.87
N TRP A 35 -1.15 0.54 16.74
CA TRP A 35 -1.94 1.76 16.49
C TRP A 35 -1.41 2.57 15.31
N CYS A 36 -0.09 2.65 15.14
CA CYS A 36 0.50 3.25 13.94
C CYS A 36 0.13 2.49 12.66
N LEU A 37 0.15 1.15 12.69
CA LEU A 37 -0.24 0.33 11.54
C LEU A 37 -1.72 0.53 11.22
N THR A 38 -2.59 0.54 12.22
CA THR A 38 -4.03 0.77 12.04
C THR A 38 -4.29 2.13 11.40
N GLY A 39 -3.70 3.21 11.93
CA GLY A 39 -3.84 4.55 11.33
C GLY A 39 -3.23 4.64 9.93
N PHE A 40 -2.14 3.93 9.66
CA PHE A 40 -1.57 3.88 8.31
C PHE A 40 -2.51 3.16 7.33
N MET A 41 -3.09 2.04 7.76
CA MET A 41 -4.04 1.28 6.96
C MET A 41 -5.32 2.05 6.65
N GLU A 42 -5.78 2.98 7.50
CA GLU A 42 -6.90 3.87 7.15
C GLU A 42 -6.65 4.62 5.82
N MET A 43 -5.40 5.00 5.55
CA MET A 43 -5.01 5.71 4.32
C MET A 43 -4.81 4.78 3.13
N VAL A 44 -4.28 3.56 3.35
CA VAL A 44 -3.83 2.67 2.26
C VAL A 44 -4.63 1.39 2.10
N HIS A 45 -5.67 1.15 2.92
CA HIS A 45 -6.43 -0.12 2.91
C HIS A 45 -6.98 -0.49 1.53
N GLN A 46 -7.40 0.50 0.73
CA GLN A 46 -7.92 0.26 -0.61
C GLN A 46 -6.90 -0.42 -1.54
N ASN A 47 -5.60 -0.24 -1.28
CA ASN A 47 -4.54 -0.91 -2.04
C ASN A 47 -4.50 -2.42 -1.80
N PHE A 48 -5.08 -2.88 -0.69
CA PHE A 48 -5.08 -4.28 -0.26
C PHE A 48 -6.42 -4.98 -0.50
N GLU A 49 -7.44 -4.27 -1.00
CA GLU A 49 -8.71 -4.89 -1.38
C GLU A 49 -8.52 -5.94 -2.48
N GLU A 50 -9.34 -6.99 -2.45
CA GLU A 50 -9.30 -8.09 -3.43
C GLU A 50 -9.43 -7.60 -4.88
N SER A 51 -10.21 -6.53 -5.09
CA SER A 51 -10.42 -5.92 -6.41
C SER A 51 -9.16 -5.29 -7.01
N GLN A 52 -8.21 -4.87 -6.16
CA GLN A 52 -7.02 -4.09 -6.49
C GLN A 52 -7.28 -2.84 -7.32
N GLU A 53 -8.51 -2.30 -7.32
CA GLU A 53 -8.86 -1.17 -8.16
C GLU A 53 -8.07 0.09 -7.80
N ALA A 54 -7.82 0.34 -6.51
CA ALA A 54 -6.99 1.47 -6.08
C ALA A 54 -5.56 1.39 -6.62
N MET A 55 -4.95 0.19 -6.61
CA MET A 55 -3.61 -0.04 -7.17
C MET A 55 -3.59 0.24 -8.68
N LYS A 56 -4.62 -0.21 -9.41
CA LYS A 56 -4.74 0.07 -10.86
C LYS A 56 -4.90 1.57 -11.13
N GLN A 57 -5.69 2.28 -10.32
CA GLN A 57 -5.88 3.72 -10.43
C GLN A 57 -4.58 4.49 -10.15
N GLN A 58 -3.86 4.15 -9.08
CA GLN A 58 -2.56 4.76 -8.77
C GLN A 58 -1.54 4.54 -9.90
N ARG A 59 -1.52 3.34 -10.49
CA ARG A 59 -0.68 3.05 -11.66
C ARG A 59 -1.06 3.93 -12.86
N LEU A 60 -2.35 4.07 -13.15
CA LEU A 60 -2.82 4.93 -14.24
C LEU A 60 -2.42 6.39 -14.01
N GLN A 61 -2.60 6.90 -12.79
CA GLN A 61 -2.18 8.24 -12.42
C GLN A 61 -0.67 8.43 -12.57
N LEU A 62 0.13 7.44 -12.17
CA LEU A 62 1.58 7.45 -12.38
C LEU A 62 1.93 7.49 -13.87
N SER A 63 1.26 6.71 -14.72
CA SER A 63 1.47 6.77 -16.17
C SER A 63 1.12 8.14 -16.76
N LEU A 64 0.08 8.81 -16.26
CA LEU A 64 -0.28 10.17 -16.69
C LEU A 64 0.77 11.20 -16.27
N LEU A 65 1.28 11.11 -15.04
CA LEU A 65 2.37 11.97 -14.56
C LEU A 65 3.64 11.72 -15.38
N LEU A 66 3.99 10.46 -15.63
CA LEU A 66 5.16 10.12 -16.43
C LEU A 66 5.02 10.64 -17.85
N LYS A 67 3.83 10.57 -18.46
CA LYS A 67 3.57 11.18 -19.78
C LYS A 67 3.90 12.66 -19.83
N ALA A 68 3.62 13.38 -18.73
CA ALA A 68 3.86 14.82 -18.63
C ALA A 68 5.34 15.15 -18.37
N VAL A 69 6.05 14.31 -17.63
CA VAL A 69 7.45 14.53 -17.24
C VAL A 69 8.44 13.99 -18.27
N ASP A 70 8.22 12.77 -18.77
CA ASP A 70 9.08 12.05 -19.70
C ASP A 70 8.27 11.11 -20.62
N PRO A 71 7.76 11.62 -21.75
CA PRO A 71 6.97 10.82 -22.69
C PRO A 71 7.80 9.76 -23.43
N GLU A 72 9.13 9.96 -23.59
CA GLU A 72 10.01 8.98 -24.23
C GLU A 72 10.17 7.74 -23.34
N LEU A 73 10.35 7.94 -22.04
CA LEU A 73 10.38 6.85 -21.06
C LEU A 73 9.03 6.12 -21.00
N LEU A 74 7.90 6.84 -21.04
CA LEU A 74 6.59 6.19 -21.09
C LEU A 74 6.42 5.32 -22.34
N ASP A 75 6.81 5.81 -23.52
CA ASP A 75 6.74 5.06 -24.78
C ASP A 75 7.65 3.82 -24.75
N TYR A 76 8.85 3.94 -24.17
CA TYR A 76 9.73 2.80 -23.96
C TYR A 76 9.11 1.72 -23.05
N LEU A 77 8.54 2.13 -21.91
CA LEU A 77 7.91 1.21 -20.96
C LEU A 77 6.63 0.56 -21.51
N GLY A 78 5.92 1.22 -22.44
CA GLY A 78 4.72 0.68 -23.09
C GLY A 78 4.99 -0.34 -24.20
N LYS A 79 6.25 -0.53 -24.61
CA LYS A 79 6.66 -1.51 -25.64
C LYS A 79 6.96 -2.91 -25.09
N GLN A 80 6.96 -3.08 -23.76
CA GLN A 80 7.09 -4.38 -23.09
C GLN A 80 5.71 -5.00 -22.83
#